data_AF-A0A9P7K9X1-F1
#
_entry.id   AF-A0A9P7K9X1-F1
#
_cell.length_a   1.000
_cell.length_b   1.000
_cell.length_c   1.000
_cell.angle_alpha   90.00
_cell.angle_beta   90.00
_cell.angle_gamma   90.00
#
_symmetry.space_group_name_H-M   'P 1'
#
loop_
_entity.id
_entity.type
_entity.pdbx_description
1 polymer ?
#
loop_
_entity_poly.entity_id
_entity_poly.type
_entity_poly.pdbx_seq_one_letter_code
_entity_poly.pdbx_strand_id
1 'polypeptide(L)'
;MLPVAQSTFDPHCNHHLHLASVVLHTTQSAPGIPPVCKVKGIQSKKKYKLVAQKVQSVVASCPDHFRIKCKILGNLLADMPILDPNPPPFHPTGQYTQEHKDKLDVEHPGLLTDAECTIMHDLMCKQNLAFA
;
A
#
# COMPACT_ATOMS: atom_id res chain seq x y z
N MET A 1 -10.69 -8.59 47.84
CA MET A 1 -11.85 -8.58 46.93
C MET A 1 -11.99 -7.19 46.35
N LEU A 2 -11.60 -7.01 45.08
CA LEU A 2 -11.79 -5.78 44.30
C LEU A 2 -12.55 -6.18 43.02
N PRO A 3 -13.60 -5.46 42.60
CA PRO A 3 -14.33 -5.81 41.40
C PRO A 3 -13.65 -5.28 40.12
N VAL A 4 -13.66 -6.14 39.11
CA VAL A 4 -13.19 -5.95 37.73
C VAL A 4 -14.21 -5.13 36.94
N ALA A 5 -13.75 -4.08 36.25
CA ALA A 5 -14.54 -3.37 35.25
C ALA A 5 -14.43 -4.09 33.90
N GLN A 6 -15.57 -4.49 33.32
CA GLN A 6 -15.66 -5.02 31.95
C GLN A 6 -16.28 -3.95 31.06
N SER A 7 -15.58 -3.55 30.00
CA SER A 7 -16.09 -2.66 28.95
C SER A 7 -16.64 -3.50 27.80
N THR A 8 -17.97 -3.49 27.61
CA THR A 8 -18.63 -4.08 26.44
C THR A 8 -18.81 -3.00 25.38
N PHE A 9 -18.34 -3.26 24.17
CA PHE A 9 -18.45 -2.38 23.00
C PHE A 9 -19.51 -2.96 22.06
N ASP A 10 -20.66 -2.30 21.95
CA ASP A 10 -21.73 -2.65 20.99
C ASP A 10 -21.85 -1.55 19.92
N PRO A 11 -21.63 -1.85 18.63
CA PRO A 11 -21.96 -0.93 17.54
C PRO A 11 -23.27 -1.37 16.85
N HIS A 12 -24.40 -0.80 17.29
CA HIS A 12 -25.64 -0.85 16.54
C HIS A 12 -25.99 0.56 16.05
N CYS A 13 -26.01 0.76 14.72
CA CYS A 13 -27.10 1.43 14.00
C CYS A 13 -26.72 1.65 12.52
N ASN A 14 -27.23 0.77 11.66
CA ASN A 14 -27.36 1.01 10.22
C ASN A 14 -28.30 2.20 9.97
N HIS A 15 -27.85 3.20 9.23
CA HIS A 15 -28.70 4.29 8.77
C HIS A 15 -29.63 3.83 7.64
N HIS A 16 -30.93 3.82 7.96
CA HIS A 16 -32.04 3.55 7.06
C HIS A 16 -32.26 4.75 6.13
N LEU A 17 -32.18 4.51 4.81
CA LEU A 17 -32.53 5.46 3.76
C LEU A 17 -34.00 5.86 3.88
N HIS A 18 -34.28 7.16 3.98
CA HIS A 18 -35.63 7.69 3.79
C HIS A 18 -35.72 8.44 2.46
N LEU A 19 -36.48 7.84 1.55
CA LEU A 19 -37.08 8.46 0.37
C LEU A 19 -37.96 9.64 0.80
N ALA A 20 -37.69 10.82 0.23
CA ALA A 20 -38.65 11.91 0.17
C ALA A 20 -38.62 12.47 -1.26
N SER A 21 -39.70 12.21 -2.00
CA SER A 21 -39.98 12.84 -3.29
C SER A 21 -40.45 14.27 -3.06
N VAL A 22 -39.88 15.23 -3.79
CA VAL A 22 -40.49 16.55 -3.98
C VAL A 22 -40.51 16.86 -5.46
N VAL A 23 -41.72 16.86 -6.02
CA VAL A 23 -42.03 17.36 -7.36
C VAL A 23 -42.25 18.86 -7.24
N LEU A 24 -41.46 19.66 -7.96
CA LEU A 24 -41.82 21.02 -8.34
C LEU A 24 -41.81 21.12 -9.85
N HIS A 25 -42.96 21.53 -10.35
CA HIS A 25 -43.27 21.84 -11.73
C HIS A 25 -42.86 23.28 -12.05
N THR A 26 -42.55 23.48 -13.33
CA THR A 26 -42.85 24.69 -14.12
C THR A 26 -41.72 25.65 -14.47
N THR A 27 -41.63 25.85 -15.79
CA THR A 27 -41.34 27.10 -16.52
C THR A 27 -39.92 27.67 -16.45
N GLN A 28 -39.18 27.57 -17.56
CA GLN A 28 -38.98 28.72 -18.47
C GLN A 28 -38.32 28.28 -19.79
N SER A 29 -39.01 28.55 -20.90
CA SER A 29 -38.46 28.52 -22.26
C SER A 29 -37.43 29.64 -22.39
N ALA A 30 -36.16 29.30 -22.67
CA ALA A 30 -35.12 30.28 -22.96
C ALA A 30 -35.12 30.64 -24.48
N PRO A 31 -35.09 31.94 -24.83
CA PRO A 31 -35.16 32.42 -26.22
C PRO A 31 -33.84 32.26 -26.97
N GLY A 32 -33.97 32.21 -28.30
CA GLY A 32 -32.95 31.79 -29.27
C GLY A 32 -31.57 32.41 -29.14
N ILE A 33 -30.56 31.54 -29.31
CA ILE A 33 -29.16 31.90 -29.47
C ILE A 33 -29.02 32.65 -30.81
N PRO A 34 -28.58 33.92 -30.85
CA PRO A 34 -28.25 34.57 -32.11
C PRO A 34 -27.02 33.87 -32.74
N PRO A 35 -26.96 33.77 -34.08
CA PRO A 35 -25.86 33.10 -34.74
C PRO A 35 -24.53 33.79 -34.39
N VAL A 36 -23.62 32.99 -33.84
CA VAL A 36 -22.23 33.36 -33.56
C VAL A 36 -21.62 34.00 -34.81
N CYS A 37 -21.28 35.29 -34.74
CA CYS A 37 -20.48 35.97 -35.75
C CYS A 37 -19.12 35.26 -35.84
N LYS A 38 -18.92 34.48 -36.91
CA LYS A 38 -17.63 33.84 -37.19
C LYS A 38 -16.61 34.92 -37.54
N VAL A 39 -15.80 35.32 -36.56
CA VAL A 39 -14.60 36.12 -36.82
C VAL A 39 -13.69 35.27 -37.70
N LYS A 40 -13.47 35.69 -38.96
CA LYS A 40 -12.51 35.04 -39.87
C LYS A 40 -11.13 35.13 -39.22
N GLY A 41 -10.63 34.00 -38.75
CA GLY A 41 -9.33 33.88 -38.11
C GLY A 41 -8.22 34.37 -39.03
N ILE A 42 -7.34 35.22 -38.50
CA ILE A 42 -6.05 35.53 -39.09
C ILE A 42 -5.34 34.19 -39.30
N GLN A 43 -4.99 33.85 -40.54
CA GLN A 43 -4.16 32.69 -40.82
C GLN A 43 -2.74 32.96 -40.32
N SER A 44 -2.51 32.66 -39.04
CA SER A 44 -1.17 32.58 -38.49
C SER A 44 -0.44 31.44 -39.20
N LYS A 45 0.76 31.73 -39.70
CA LYS A 45 1.63 30.72 -40.29
C LYS A 45 1.80 29.58 -39.28
N LYS A 46 1.49 28.34 -39.68
CA LYS A 46 1.63 27.18 -38.79
C LYS A 46 3.09 27.05 -38.37
N LYS A 47 3.41 27.43 -37.13
CA LYS A 47 4.75 27.26 -36.56
C LYS A 47 5.01 25.75 -36.45
N TYR A 48 6.16 25.29 -36.93
CA TYR A 48 6.53 23.87 -36.87
C TYR A 48 6.53 23.39 -35.41
N LYS A 49 5.88 22.25 -35.14
CA LYS A 49 5.81 21.69 -33.78
C LYS A 49 7.18 21.15 -33.38
N LEU A 50 7.59 21.44 -32.14
CA LEU A 50 8.82 20.89 -31.58
C LEU A 50 8.73 19.36 -31.52
N VAL A 51 9.85 18.68 -31.74
CA VAL A 51 9.93 17.20 -31.81
C VAL A 51 9.37 16.54 -30.55
N ALA A 52 9.60 17.13 -29.38
CA ALA A 52 9.08 16.64 -28.09
C ALA A 52 7.54 16.60 -28.03
N GLN A 53 6.84 17.44 -28.80
CA GLN A 53 5.37 17.45 -28.90
C GLN A 53 4.84 16.52 -29.98
N LYS A 54 5.72 16.00 -30.84
CA LYS A 54 5.42 14.98 -31.87
C LYS A 54 5.64 13.57 -31.32
N VAL A 55 6.62 13.48 -30.41
CA VAL A 55 6.97 12.43 -29.45
C VAL A 55 5.86 11.96 -28.50
N GLN A 56 5.01 10.98 -28.78
CA GLN A 56 4.13 10.39 -27.75
C GLN A 56 4.53 8.95 -27.45
N SER A 57 4.68 8.64 -26.16
CA SER A 57 4.88 7.26 -25.72
C SER A 57 3.60 6.47 -25.99
N VAL A 58 3.75 5.29 -26.57
CA VAL A 58 2.62 4.39 -26.79
C VAL A 58 2.24 3.84 -25.42
N VAL A 59 1.03 4.18 -24.94
CA VAL A 59 0.43 3.58 -23.73
C VAL A 59 -0.06 2.16 -24.08
N ALA A 60 0.87 1.29 -24.47
CA ALA A 60 0.58 -0.12 -24.71
C ALA A 60 0.54 -0.87 -23.38
N SER A 61 -0.36 -1.84 -23.27
CA SER A 61 -0.29 -2.80 -22.18
C SER A 61 0.98 -3.63 -22.30
N CYS A 62 1.64 -3.90 -21.17
CA CYS A 62 2.82 -4.77 -21.14
C CYS A 62 2.42 -6.18 -21.64
N PRO A 63 3.02 -6.67 -22.74
CA PRO A 63 2.71 -7.99 -23.30
C PRO A 63 2.93 -9.12 -22.30
N ASP A 64 2.11 -10.17 -22.37
CA ASP A 64 2.11 -11.27 -21.39
C ASP A 64 3.45 -12.01 -21.29
N HIS A 65 4.22 -12.09 -22.39
CA HIS A 65 5.53 -12.72 -22.40
C HIS A 65 6.63 -11.94 -21.67
N PHE A 66 6.41 -10.64 -21.41
CA PHE A 66 7.28 -9.83 -20.55
C PHE A 66 6.80 -9.80 -19.09
N ARG A 67 5.66 -10.43 -18.77
CA ARG A 67 5.16 -10.51 -17.40
C ARG A 67 5.85 -11.65 -16.67
N ILE A 68 6.60 -11.31 -15.62
CA ILE A 68 7.14 -12.29 -14.69
C ILE A 68 5.96 -12.90 -13.91
N LYS A 69 5.68 -14.19 -14.15
CA LYS A 69 4.66 -14.94 -13.41
C LYS A 69 5.34 -15.68 -12.26
N CYS A 70 5.19 -15.17 -11.04
CA CYS A 70 5.66 -15.88 -9.84
C CYS A 70 4.83 -17.16 -9.65
N LYS A 71 5.47 -18.32 -9.80
CA LYS A 71 4.87 -19.61 -9.46
C LYS A 71 5.07 -19.85 -7.96
N ILE A 72 4.04 -19.63 -7.16
CA ILE A 72 4.04 -20.04 -5.75
C ILE A 72 3.69 -21.53 -5.74
N LEU A 73 4.69 -22.40 -5.65
CA LEU A 73 4.50 -23.84 -5.56
C LEU A 73 4.56 -24.25 -4.08
N GLY A 74 3.47 -24.82 -3.57
CA GLY A 74 3.40 -25.32 -2.19
C GLY A 74 3.26 -24.22 -1.12
N ASN A 75 3.38 -24.64 0.14
CA ASN A 75 3.37 -23.73 1.28
C ASN A 75 4.78 -23.19 1.53
N LEU A 76 4.99 -21.90 1.27
CA LEU A 76 6.28 -21.22 1.45
C LEU A 76 6.75 -21.18 2.91
N LEU A 77 5.82 -21.29 3.87
CA LEU A 77 6.13 -21.26 5.30
C LEU A 77 6.33 -22.66 5.91
N ALA A 78 6.29 -23.73 5.10
CA ALA A 78 6.38 -25.09 5.63
C ALA A 78 7.69 -25.33 6.41
N ASP A 79 8.79 -24.73 5.96
CA ASP A 79 10.13 -24.91 6.55
C ASP A 79 10.50 -23.78 7.53
N MET A 80 9.56 -22.86 7.83
CA MET A 80 9.83 -21.73 8.70
C MET A 80 9.87 -22.19 10.18
N PRO A 81 10.94 -21.88 10.93
CA PRO A 81 11.05 -22.34 12.32
C PRO A 81 10.00 -21.66 13.20
N ILE A 82 9.42 -22.42 14.12
CA ILE A 82 8.43 -21.89 15.08
C ILE A 82 9.14 -20.91 16.02
N LEU A 83 8.55 -19.73 16.19
CA LEU A 83 9.02 -18.71 17.13
C LEU A 83 8.24 -18.79 18.44
N ASP A 84 8.98 -18.70 19.55
CA ASP A 84 8.39 -18.61 20.88
C ASP A 84 8.12 -17.12 21.18
N PRO A 85 6.91 -16.75 21.66
CA PRO A 85 6.65 -15.38 22.13
C PRO A 85 7.59 -14.94 23.26
N ASN A 86 8.11 -15.87 24.05
CA ASN A 86 9.05 -15.61 25.16
C ASN A 86 10.32 -16.44 24.97
N PRO A 87 11.19 -16.06 24.02
CA PRO A 87 12.38 -16.82 23.69
C PRO A 87 13.38 -16.86 24.86
N PRO A 88 14.27 -17.86 24.90
CA PRO A 88 15.34 -17.91 25.88
C PRO A 88 16.29 -16.71 25.72
N PRO A 89 17.12 -16.41 26.74
CA PRO A 89 18.16 -15.40 26.64
C PRO A 89 19.07 -15.63 25.43
N PHE A 90 19.51 -14.53 24.82
CA PHE A 90 20.36 -14.59 23.64
C PHE A 90 21.66 -15.35 23.90
N HIS A 91 21.97 -16.30 23.02
CA HIS A 91 23.24 -17.02 22.98
C HIS A 91 23.82 -16.96 21.56
N PRO A 92 25.07 -16.48 21.37
CA PRO A 92 25.69 -16.40 20.05
C PRO A 92 25.80 -17.80 19.44
N THR A 93 25.20 -17.96 18.26
CA THR A 93 25.06 -19.27 17.60
C THR A 93 25.69 -19.20 16.22
N GLY A 94 26.77 -19.96 16.00
CA GLY A 94 27.47 -20.05 14.71
C GLY A 94 28.03 -18.71 14.26
N GLN A 95 27.52 -18.18 13.14
CA GLN A 95 27.94 -16.90 12.55
C GLN A 95 27.22 -15.69 13.16
N TYR A 96 26.10 -15.91 13.85
CA TYR A 96 25.38 -14.85 14.53
C TYR A 96 26.02 -14.58 15.91
N THR A 97 26.99 -13.66 15.91
CA THR A 97 27.76 -13.27 17.10
C THR A 97 27.12 -12.08 17.83
N GLN A 98 27.62 -11.81 19.04
CA GLN A 98 27.21 -10.62 19.80
C GLN A 98 27.46 -9.33 19.03
N GLU A 99 28.60 -9.21 18.33
CA GLU A 99 28.92 -8.03 17.52
C GLU A 99 27.90 -7.79 16.40
N HIS A 100 27.41 -8.85 15.76
CA HIS A 100 26.37 -8.77 14.74
C HIS A 100 25.04 -8.30 15.32
N LYS A 101 24.67 -8.85 16.49
CA LYS A 101 23.49 -8.42 17.23
C LYS A 101 23.57 -6.92 17.54
N ASP A 102 24.65 -6.48 18.15
CA ASP A 102 24.84 -5.09 18.58
C ASP A 102 24.82 -4.13 17.37
N LYS A 103 25.40 -4.54 16.25
CA LYS A 103 25.36 -3.77 15.00
C LYS A 103 23.94 -3.59 14.47
N LEU A 104 23.14 -4.66 14.46
CA LEU A 104 21.74 -4.58 14.02
C LEU A 104 20.91 -3.68 14.94
N ASP A 105 21.12 -3.78 16.25
CA ASP A 105 20.42 -2.94 17.23
C ASP A 105 20.77 -1.45 17.06
N VAL A 106 22.02 -1.14 16.69
CA VAL A 106 22.48 0.23 16.43
C VAL A 106 21.98 0.77 15.10
N GLU A 107 21.96 -0.05 14.04
CA GLU A 107 21.56 0.37 12.70
C GLU A 107 20.04 0.57 12.56
N HIS A 108 19.24 -0.09 13.42
CA HIS A 108 17.77 -0.11 13.30
C HIS A 108 17.04 0.36 14.57
N PRO A 109 17.30 1.57 15.08
CA PRO A 109 16.60 2.07 16.25
C PRO A 109 15.12 2.33 15.94
N GLY A 110 14.23 1.77 16.78
CA GLY A 110 12.79 2.04 16.75
C GLY A 110 11.99 1.33 15.65
N LEU A 111 12.59 0.37 14.94
CA LEU A 111 11.86 -0.48 13.99
C LEU A 111 10.95 -1.48 14.72
N LEU A 112 11.47 -2.09 15.79
CA LEU A 112 10.83 -3.12 16.61
C LEU A 112 10.84 -2.68 18.07
N THR A 113 9.91 -3.21 18.85
CA THR A 113 9.95 -3.12 20.32
C THR A 113 11.04 -4.03 20.90
N ASP A 114 11.51 -3.76 22.11
CA ASP A 114 12.58 -4.58 22.74
C ASP A 114 12.19 -6.07 22.85
N ALA A 115 10.91 -6.36 23.09
CA ALA A 115 10.39 -7.72 23.11
C ALA A 115 10.45 -8.38 21.73
N GLU A 116 10.06 -7.65 20.68
CA GLU A 116 10.12 -8.12 19.29
C GLU A 116 11.57 -8.29 18.81
N CYS A 117 12.49 -7.40 19.20
CA CYS A 117 13.92 -7.57 18.93
C CYS A 117 14.42 -8.90 19.50
N THR A 118 14.03 -9.24 20.73
CA THR A 118 14.41 -10.50 21.37
C THR A 118 13.93 -11.72 20.56
N ILE A 119 12.69 -11.69 20.07
CA ILE A 119 12.13 -12.73 19.19
C ILE A 119 12.89 -12.78 17.86
N MET A 120 13.24 -11.62 17.29
CA MET A 120 14.01 -11.56 16.05
C MET A 120 15.39 -12.19 16.22
N HIS A 121 16.10 -11.93 17.33
CA HIS A 121 17.42 -12.53 17.55
C HIS A 121 17.34 -14.05 17.70
N ASP A 122 16.28 -14.58 18.32
CA ASP A 122 16.01 -16.03 18.36
C ASP A 122 15.78 -16.60 16.95
N LEU A 123 15.02 -15.91 16.09
CA LEU A 123 14.84 -16.29 14.68
C LEU A 123 16.19 -16.36 13.95
N MET A 124 17.04 -15.35 14.09
CA MET A 124 18.36 -15.32 13.45
C MET A 124 19.25 -16.47 13.93
N CYS A 125 19.23 -16.78 15.23
CA CYS A 125 19.95 -17.94 15.77
C CYS A 125 19.44 -19.27 15.20
N LYS A 126 18.11 -19.45 15.12
CA LYS A 126 17.50 -20.66 14.55
C LYS A 126 17.81 -20.82 13.06
N GLN A 127 17.88 -19.70 12.34
CA GLN A 127 18.21 -19.64 10.91
C GLN A 127 19.70 -19.38 10.65
N ASN A 128 20.59 -19.74 11.58
CA ASN A 128 22.03 -19.45 11.47
C ASN A 128 22.68 -19.94 10.16
N LEU A 129 22.16 -20.98 9.49
CA LEU A 129 22.68 -21.41 8.17
C LEU A 129 22.20 -20.56 6.99
N ALA A 130 21.08 -19.85 7.12
CA ALA A 130 20.48 -19.07 6.03
C ALA A 130 21.07 -17.66 5.90
N PHE A 131 21.60 -17.12 7.01
CA PHE A 131 22.18 -15.77 7.09
C PHE A 131 23.72 -15.78 7.24
N ALA A 132 24.33 -16.95 7.04
CA ALA A 132 25.74 -17.28 7.16
C ALA A 132 26.49 -17.22 5.81
#